data_AF-A0A7K4DCF6-F1
#
_entry.id   AF-A0A7K4DCF6-F1
#
_cell.length_a   1.000
_cell.length_b   1.000
_cell.length_c   1.000
_cell.angle_alpha   90.00
_cell.angle_beta   90.00
_cell.angle_gamma   90.00
#
_symmetry.space_group_name_H-M   'P 1'
#
loop_
_entity.id
_entity.type
_entity.pdbx_description
1 polymer ?
#
loop_
_entity_poly.entity_id
_entity_poly.type
_entity_poly.pdbx_seq_one_letter_code
_entity_poly.pdbx_strand_id
1 'polypeptide(L)'
;ICIVVFIVANHGEVRIENPQYLVKISGREYGPYQYNGIIESGQSVYITMNSTFTSSGLYNGKLILDPNNLIEEIDEKNNSIDFTVSVSKKIEPSQEYEDGIPDYVASNLNLASNLKMTSEALLLEAKALNPGQIPCELIQSEAMNYYNQAQVHIQAKQYEIANSLLIQSIQIFQNSIECFNGFLN
;
A
#
# COMPACT_ATOMS: atom_id res chain seq x y z
N ILE A 1 9.89 6.66 5.93
CA ILE A 1 8.55 7.30 5.95
C ILE A 1 7.62 6.34 5.25
N CYS A 2 6.47 6.01 5.86
CA CYS A 2 5.45 5.17 5.26
C CYS A 2 4.41 6.08 4.59
N ILE A 3 4.04 5.78 3.34
CA ILE A 3 2.99 6.51 2.62
C ILE A 3 1.75 5.63 2.65
N VAL A 4 0.68 6.13 3.25
CA VAL A 4 -0.65 5.51 3.23
C VAL A 4 -1.44 6.19 2.12
N VAL A 5 -2.02 5.39 1.23
CA VAL A 5 -2.80 5.88 0.08
C VAL A 5 -4.24 5.42 0.24
N PHE A 6 -5.17 6.36 0.08
CA PHE A 6 -6.60 6.13 0.10
C PHE A 6 -7.19 6.48 -1.26
N ILE A 7 -8.12 5.66 -1.72
CA ILE A 7 -8.93 5.95 -2.90
C ILE A 7 -10.27 6.46 -2.38
N VAL A 8 -10.61 7.68 -2.76
CA VAL A 8 -11.87 8.34 -2.39
C VAL A 8 -12.71 8.49 -3.63
N ALA A 9 -13.93 7.96 -3.62
CA ALA A 9 -14.84 7.98 -4.76
C ALA A 9 -16.09 8.79 -4.42
N ASN A 10 -16.49 9.69 -5.31
CA ASN A 10 -17.77 10.36 -5.24
C ASN A 10 -18.82 9.51 -5.98
N HIS A 11 -19.74 8.92 -5.23
CA HIS A 11 -20.84 8.14 -5.79
C HIS A 11 -22.16 8.92 -5.93
N GLY A 12 -22.18 10.17 -5.46
CA GLY A 12 -23.33 11.07 -5.61
C GLY A 12 -23.35 11.76 -6.99
N GLU A 13 -24.49 12.39 -7.30
CA GLU A 13 -24.70 13.10 -8.58
C GLU A 13 -24.13 14.51 -8.60
N VAL A 14 -23.71 15.03 -7.44
CA VAL A 14 -23.20 16.39 -7.27
C VAL A 14 -21.70 16.35 -7.06
N ARG A 15 -20.96 17.26 -7.70
CA ARG A 15 -19.51 17.39 -7.50
C ARG A 15 -19.19 17.82 -6.06
N ILE A 16 -18.07 17.32 -5.54
CA ILE A 16 -17.57 17.68 -4.21
C ILE A 16 -16.35 18.57 -4.37
N GLU A 17 -16.33 19.70 -3.66
CA GLU A 17 -15.20 20.63 -3.66
C GLU A 17 -14.53 20.63 -2.30
N ASN A 18 -13.22 20.44 -2.31
CA ASN A 18 -12.36 20.53 -1.14
C ASN A 18 -12.79 19.75 0.11
N PRO A 19 -13.10 18.43 0.02
CA PRO A 19 -13.55 17.65 1.15
C PRO A 19 -12.49 17.59 2.26
N GLN A 20 -12.96 17.71 3.50
CA GLN A 20 -12.12 17.51 4.67
C GLN A 20 -11.94 16.02 4.95
N TYR A 21 -10.80 15.66 5.54
CA TYR A 21 -10.58 14.29 5.98
C TYR A 21 -9.73 14.24 7.25
N LEU A 22 -9.93 13.19 8.03
CA LEU A 22 -9.21 12.88 9.26
C LEU A 22 -8.73 11.44 9.18
N VAL A 23 -7.46 11.19 9.51
CA VAL A 23 -6.93 9.83 9.64
C VAL A 23 -6.62 9.56 11.10
N LYS A 24 -7.08 8.43 11.63
CA LYS A 24 -6.71 7.94 12.95
C LYS A 24 -5.83 6.72 12.77
N ILE A 25 -4.70 6.63 13.48
CA ILE A 25 -3.86 5.42 13.53
C ILE A 25 -3.53 5.14 14.99
N SER A 26 -4.01 4.00 15.48
CA SER A 26 -3.81 3.54 16.88
C SER A 26 -4.15 4.62 17.91
N GLY A 27 -5.27 5.32 17.69
CA GLY A 27 -5.78 6.37 18.56
C GLY A 27 -5.13 7.75 18.37
N ARG A 28 -4.04 7.87 17.60
CA ARG A 28 -3.49 9.18 17.21
C ARG A 28 -4.26 9.71 16.01
N GLU A 29 -4.64 10.98 16.07
CA GLU A 29 -5.34 11.68 14.99
C GLU A 29 -4.37 12.51 14.15
N TYR A 30 -4.63 12.54 12.85
CA TYR A 30 -3.91 13.29 11.82
C TYR A 30 -4.94 14.06 11.01
N GLY A 31 -4.96 15.39 11.17
CA GLY A 31 -5.93 16.29 10.53
C GLY A 31 -6.72 17.13 11.55
N PRO A 32 -7.86 17.73 11.13
CA PRO A 32 -8.44 17.61 9.81
C PRO A 32 -7.54 18.22 8.72
N TYR A 33 -7.43 17.51 7.61
CA TYR A 33 -6.81 17.98 6.38
C TYR A 33 -7.88 18.29 5.35
N GLN A 34 -7.48 18.94 4.28
CA GLN A 34 -8.36 19.27 3.16
C GLN A 34 -7.74 18.75 1.87
N TYR A 35 -8.51 18.00 1.08
CA TYR A 35 -8.13 17.71 -0.30
C TYR A 35 -8.30 19.00 -1.10
N ASN A 36 -7.27 19.48 -1.80
CA ASN A 36 -7.36 20.71 -2.59
C ASN A 36 -7.71 20.37 -4.04
N GLY A 37 -9.00 20.21 -4.32
CA GLY A 37 -9.48 19.80 -5.64
C GLY A 37 -10.98 19.56 -5.70
N ILE A 38 -11.42 19.07 -6.85
CA ILE A 38 -12.81 18.75 -7.15
C ILE A 38 -12.91 17.24 -7.43
N ILE A 39 -13.91 16.59 -6.86
CA ILE A 39 -14.26 15.20 -7.15
C ILE A 39 -15.62 15.22 -7.86
N GLU A 40 -15.60 15.12 -9.19
CA GLU A 40 -16.82 15.07 -9.99
C GLU A 40 -17.66 13.82 -9.67
N SER A 41 -18.95 13.86 -9.99
CA SER A 41 -19.84 12.70 -9.87
C SER A 41 -19.26 11.47 -10.57
N GLY A 42 -19.17 10.36 -9.85
CA GLY A 42 -18.63 9.09 -10.33
C GLY A 42 -17.10 9.02 -10.45
N GLN A 43 -16.37 10.07 -10.07
CA GLN A 43 -14.90 10.07 -10.10
C GLN A 43 -14.28 9.56 -8.80
N SER A 44 -13.01 9.16 -8.90
CA SER A 44 -12.18 8.80 -7.75
C SER A 44 -10.88 9.59 -7.74
N VAL A 45 -10.39 9.89 -6.55
CA VAL A 45 -9.11 10.58 -6.33
C VAL A 45 -8.27 9.83 -5.32
N TYR A 46 -6.96 10.06 -5.37
CA TYR A 46 -6.00 9.50 -4.42
C TYR A 46 -5.65 10.54 -3.36
N ILE A 47 -5.83 10.18 -2.09
CA ILE A 47 -5.36 10.96 -0.93
C ILE A 47 -4.17 10.23 -0.35
N THR A 48 -3.06 10.94 -0.17
CA THR A 48 -1.82 10.38 0.39
C THR A 48 -1.53 10.99 1.75
N MET A 49 -1.09 10.16 2.69
CA MET A 49 -0.67 10.59 4.01
C MET A 49 0.68 9.99 4.36
N ASN A 50 1.62 10.85 4.75
CA ASN A 50 2.92 10.41 5.26
C ASN A 50 2.83 10.13 6.76
N SER A 51 3.24 8.94 7.18
CA SER A 51 3.36 8.56 8.58
C SER A 51 4.74 7.99 8.90
N THR A 52 5.13 8.10 10.17
CA THR A 52 6.33 7.47 10.71
C THR A 52 5.94 6.58 11.88
N PHE A 53 6.37 5.33 11.82
CA PHE A 53 6.13 4.33 12.86
C PHE A 53 7.43 4.09 13.60
N THR A 54 7.42 4.23 14.92
CA THR A 54 8.62 4.11 15.77
C THR A 54 8.92 2.68 16.21
N SER A 55 7.95 1.79 16.08
CA SER A 55 8.07 0.37 16.43
C SER A 55 7.42 -0.50 15.38
N SER A 56 7.86 -1.76 15.29
CA SER A 56 7.16 -2.79 14.53
C SER A 56 5.87 -3.19 15.24
N GLY A 57 4.84 -3.55 14.49
CA GLY A 57 3.55 -3.98 15.00
C GLY A 57 2.42 -3.79 13.99
N LEU A 58 1.24 -4.28 14.36
CA LEU A 58 0.00 -4.04 13.62
C LEU A 58 -0.67 -2.78 14.18
N TYR A 59 -0.94 -1.82 13.31
CA TYR A 59 -1.60 -0.57 13.66
C TYR A 59 -2.97 -0.53 13.01
N ASN A 60 -4.03 -0.44 13.83
CA ASN A 60 -5.38 -0.20 13.32
C ASN A 60 -5.50 1.27 12.94
N GLY A 61 -6.10 1.53 11.79
CA GLY A 61 -6.33 2.85 11.25
C GLY A 61 -7.77 3.05 10.82
N LYS A 62 -8.18 4.31 10.73
CA LYS A 62 -9.47 4.73 10.22
C LYS A 62 -9.32 6.02 9.43
N LEU A 63 -9.81 6.05 8.20
CA LEU A 63 -10.01 7.29 7.45
C LEU A 63 -11.47 7.73 7.67
N ILE A 64 -11.67 9.02 7.88
CA ILE A 64 -12.98 9.66 7.99
C ILE A 64 -12.99 10.84 7.02
N LEU A 65 -13.86 10.79 6.01
CA LEU A 65 -14.19 11.93 5.16
C LEU A 65 -15.24 12.79 5.83
N ASP A 66 -15.16 14.09 5.57
CA ASP A 66 -16.04 15.12 6.11
C ASP A 66 -16.40 14.92 7.61
N PRO A 67 -15.40 14.89 8.51
CA PRO A 67 -15.62 14.55 9.92
C PRO A 67 -16.56 15.54 10.66
N ASN A 68 -16.82 16.70 10.06
CA ASN A 68 -17.69 17.74 10.59
C ASN A 68 -19.08 17.76 9.92
N ASN A 69 -19.36 16.83 9.00
CA ASN A 69 -20.63 16.70 8.26
C ASN A 69 -21.06 18.02 7.59
N LEU A 70 -20.12 18.70 6.94
CA LEU A 70 -20.35 19.97 6.25
C LEU A 70 -20.89 19.79 4.82
N ILE A 71 -20.73 18.60 4.24
CA ILE A 71 -21.18 18.23 2.91
C ILE A 71 -22.44 17.37 3.10
N GLU A 72 -23.56 17.81 2.54
CA GLU A 72 -24.80 17.04 2.60
C GLU A 72 -24.75 15.88 1.60
N GLU A 73 -24.82 14.66 2.12
CA GLU A 73 -24.75 13.43 1.32
C GLU A 73 -25.98 12.55 1.51
N ILE A 74 -26.23 11.64 0.56
CA ILE A 74 -27.37 10.70 0.64
C ILE A 74 -27.16 9.68 1.76
N ASP A 75 -25.90 9.31 2.04
CA ASP A 75 -25.54 8.33 3.07
C ASP A 75 -24.30 8.76 3.85
N GLU A 76 -24.51 9.48 4.96
CA GLU A 76 -23.44 9.95 5.86
C GLU A 76 -22.63 8.84 6.55
N LYS A 77 -23.04 7.57 6.41
CA LYS A 77 -22.37 6.44 7.09
C LYS A 77 -21.24 5.82 6.27
N ASN A 78 -21.18 6.11 4.97
CA ASN A 78 -20.17 5.55 4.08
C ASN A 78 -18.86 6.38 4.06
N ASN A 79 -18.80 7.47 4.82
CA ASN A 79 -17.65 8.37 4.92
C ASN A 79 -16.50 7.87 5.80
N SER A 80 -16.45 6.58 6.12
CA SER A 80 -15.31 6.04 6.84
C SER A 80 -14.93 4.63 6.45
N ILE A 81 -13.62 4.37 6.46
CA ILE A 81 -13.05 3.05 6.19
C ILE A 81 -12.02 2.71 7.27
N ASP A 82 -12.14 1.51 7.82
CA ASP A 82 -11.14 0.94 8.72
C ASP A 82 -10.06 0.23 7.89
N PHE A 83 -8.80 0.38 8.31
CA PHE A 83 -7.65 -0.25 7.66
C PHE A 83 -6.62 -0.73 8.69
N THR A 84 -5.67 -1.53 8.24
CA THR A 84 -4.56 -2.00 9.10
C THR A 84 -3.23 -1.75 8.42
N VAL A 85 -2.26 -1.21 9.16
CA VAL A 85 -0.87 -1.07 8.72
C VAL A 85 -0.01 -2.06 9.48
N SER A 86 0.57 -3.02 8.78
CA SER A 86 1.58 -3.93 9.35
C SER A 86 2.95 -3.29 9.17
N VAL A 87 3.60 -2.93 10.27
CA VAL A 87 4.96 -2.39 10.27
C VAL A 87 5.90 -3.49 10.73
N SER A 88 6.68 -4.01 9.80
CA SER A 88 7.73 -4.98 10.10
C SER A 88 9.08 -4.28 10.24
N LYS A 89 9.98 -4.84 11.07
CA LYS A 89 11.39 -4.44 10.98
C LYS A 89 11.87 -4.75 9.57
N LYS A 90 12.56 -3.79 8.94
CA LYS A 90 13.28 -4.05 7.69
C LYS A 90 14.30 -5.14 7.99
N ILE A 91 14.10 -6.32 7.41
CA ILE A 91 15.10 -7.38 7.45
C ILE A 91 16.07 -7.05 6.32
N GLU A 92 17.31 -6.67 6.65
CA GLU A 92 18.36 -6.50 5.65
C GLU A 92 18.63 -7.88 5.00
N PRO A 93 18.81 -7.98 3.67
CA PRO A 93 18.89 -9.26 2.95
C PRO A 93 20.09 -10.16 3.29
N SER A 94 20.90 -9.82 4.30
CA SER A 94 22.15 -10.50 4.61
C SER A 94 22.01 -11.68 5.57
N GLN A 95 20.81 -12.06 5.98
CA GLN A 95 20.64 -13.28 6.77
C GLN A 95 20.46 -14.47 5.84
N GLU A 96 21.52 -15.27 5.69
CA GLU A 96 21.41 -16.68 5.29
C GLU A 96 20.29 -17.29 6.13
N TYR A 97 19.21 -17.70 5.47
CA TYR A 97 18.13 -18.38 6.14
C TYR A 97 18.68 -19.69 6.73
N GLU A 98 18.50 -19.88 8.05
CA GLU A 98 18.96 -21.09 8.72
C GLU A 98 18.42 -22.36 8.03
N ASP A 99 19.25 -23.40 8.06
CA ASP A 99 18.93 -24.75 7.63
C ASP A 99 17.55 -25.18 8.17
N GLY A 100 16.61 -25.53 7.29
CA GLY A 100 15.25 -25.96 7.67
C GLY A 100 14.06 -25.17 7.08
N ILE A 101 14.28 -24.22 6.16
CA ILE A 101 13.17 -23.69 5.35
C ILE A 101 12.70 -24.76 4.35
N PRO A 102 11.38 -25.03 4.25
CA PRO A 102 10.86 -25.93 3.22
C PRO A 102 11.15 -25.44 1.80
N ASP A 103 11.52 -26.35 0.90
CA ASP A 103 11.89 -26.04 -0.49
C ASP A 103 10.85 -25.17 -1.24
N TYR A 104 9.56 -25.41 -1.00
CA TYR A 104 8.49 -24.65 -1.63
C TYR A 104 8.51 -23.16 -1.21
N VAL A 105 8.83 -22.86 0.05
CA VAL A 105 8.98 -21.50 0.55
C VAL A 105 10.24 -20.87 -0.04
N ALA A 106 11.36 -21.59 -0.03
CA ALA A 106 12.62 -21.11 -0.58
C ALA A 106 12.52 -20.78 -2.07
N SER A 107 11.84 -21.64 -2.84
CA SER A 107 11.57 -21.43 -4.27
C SER A 107 10.76 -20.16 -4.51
N ASN A 108 9.64 -19.99 -3.82
CA ASN A 108 8.80 -18.80 -3.96
C ASN A 108 9.51 -17.53 -3.46
N LEU A 109 10.32 -17.63 -2.41
CA LEU A 109 11.11 -16.50 -1.91
C LEU A 109 12.12 -16.02 -2.95
N ASN A 110 12.84 -16.96 -3.57
CA ASN A 110 13.80 -16.65 -4.63
C ASN A 110 13.11 -16.02 -5.85
N LEU A 111 11.96 -16.57 -6.26
CA LEU A 111 11.16 -16.00 -7.36
C LEU A 111 10.69 -14.58 -7.04
N ALA A 112 10.10 -14.36 -5.86
CA ALA A 112 9.66 -13.03 -5.42
C ALA A 112 10.83 -12.04 -5.34
N SER A 113 12.00 -12.48 -4.85
CA SER A 113 13.21 -11.65 -4.78
C SER A 113 13.71 -11.24 -6.16
N ASN A 114 13.69 -12.15 -7.14
CA ASN A 114 14.07 -11.84 -8.50
C ASN A 114 13.10 -10.83 -9.14
N LEU A 115 11.79 -11.05 -8.99
CA LEU A 115 10.77 -10.13 -9.48
C LEU A 115 10.86 -8.75 -8.81
N LYS A 116 11.15 -8.71 -7.50
CA LYS A 116 11.44 -7.47 -6.77
C LYS A 116 12.57 -6.70 -7.44
N MET A 117 13.74 -7.33 -7.66
CA MET A 117 14.89 -6.68 -8.32
C MET A 117 14.53 -6.16 -9.70
N THR A 118 13.80 -6.94 -10.50
CA THR A 118 13.32 -6.50 -11.83
C THR A 118 12.39 -5.28 -11.73
N SER A 119 11.41 -5.31 -10.82
CA SER A 119 10.48 -4.18 -10.64
C SER A 119 11.20 -2.92 -10.14
N GLU A 120 12.22 -3.04 -9.28
CA GLU A 120 13.01 -1.91 -8.77
C GLU A 120 13.83 -1.25 -9.88
N ALA A 121 14.39 -2.04 -10.80
CA ALA A 121 15.09 -1.52 -11.97
C ALA A 121 14.15 -0.73 -12.90
N LEU A 122 12.95 -1.27 -13.17
CA LEU A 122 11.94 -0.61 -14.00
C LEU A 122 11.39 0.67 -13.36
N LEU A 123 11.19 0.68 -12.04
CA LEU A 123 10.80 1.89 -11.32
C LEU A 123 11.82 3.01 -11.53
N LEU A 124 13.13 2.69 -11.43
CA LEU A 124 14.18 3.67 -11.59
C LEU A 124 14.17 4.30 -13.00
N GLU A 125 13.94 3.49 -14.02
CA GLU A 125 13.79 3.94 -15.41
C GLU A 125 12.54 4.81 -15.59
N ALA A 126 11.39 4.35 -15.07
CA ALA A 126 10.13 5.09 -15.17
C ALA A 126 10.20 6.45 -14.45
N LYS A 127 10.86 6.52 -13.29
CA LYS A 127 11.08 7.76 -12.53
C LYS A 127 12.00 8.74 -13.25
N ALA A 128 12.89 8.28 -14.12
CA ALA A 128 13.71 9.16 -14.95
C ALA A 128 12.88 9.89 -16.02
N LEU A 129 11.81 9.27 -16.51
CA LEU A 129 10.89 9.86 -17.48
C LEU A 129 9.79 10.71 -16.83
N ASN A 130 9.21 10.22 -15.73
CA ASN A 130 8.20 10.92 -14.97
C ASN A 130 8.48 10.82 -13.46
N PRO A 131 9.04 11.88 -12.83
CA PRO A 131 9.37 11.87 -11.41
C PRO A 131 8.13 11.86 -10.50
N GLY A 132 6.93 12.09 -11.05
CA GLY A 132 5.66 11.99 -10.32
C GLY A 132 5.35 10.56 -9.85
N GLN A 133 4.37 10.42 -8.95
CA GLN A 133 3.88 9.10 -8.54
C GLN A 133 3.10 8.48 -9.70
N ILE A 134 3.50 7.28 -10.11
CA ILE A 134 2.87 6.55 -11.21
C ILE A 134 2.10 5.34 -10.67
N PRO A 135 0.96 4.94 -11.26
CA PRO A 135 0.17 3.81 -10.76
C PRO A 135 0.98 2.52 -10.54
N CYS A 136 1.99 2.28 -11.37
CA CYS A 136 2.85 1.10 -11.28
C CYS A 136 3.67 1.03 -9.97
N GLU A 137 4.03 2.19 -9.39
CA GLU A 137 4.73 2.29 -8.10
C GLU A 137 3.83 1.86 -6.93
N LEU A 138 2.52 2.09 -7.04
CA LEU A 138 1.56 1.64 -6.04
C LEU A 138 1.43 0.12 -6.04
N ILE A 139 1.32 -0.49 -7.23
CA ILE A 139 1.28 -1.95 -7.39
C ILE A 139 2.58 -2.57 -6.85
N GLN A 140 3.73 -1.98 -7.16
CA GLN A 140 5.01 -2.43 -6.61
C GLN A 140 5.05 -2.36 -5.08
N SER A 141 4.55 -1.26 -4.51
CA SER A 141 4.50 -1.05 -3.06
C SER A 141 3.62 -2.09 -2.37
N GLU A 142 2.51 -2.49 -2.99
CA GLU A 142 1.65 -3.58 -2.53
C GLU A 142 2.39 -4.93 -2.56
N ALA A 143 3.09 -5.26 -3.65
CA ALA A 143 3.89 -6.48 -3.74
C ALA A 143 4.98 -6.54 -2.65
N MET A 144 5.65 -5.41 -2.38
CA MET A 144 6.64 -5.26 -1.32
C MET A 144 6.04 -5.46 0.08
N ASN A 145 4.80 -5.03 0.31
CA ASN A 145 4.12 -5.24 1.58
C ASN A 145 3.96 -6.74 1.87
N TYR A 146 3.44 -7.51 0.91
CA TYR A 146 3.32 -8.97 1.04
C TYR A 146 4.68 -9.66 1.17
N TYR A 147 5.69 -9.24 0.40
CA TYR A 147 7.05 -9.78 0.49
C TYR A 147 7.64 -9.62 1.90
N ASN A 148 7.56 -8.41 2.46
CA ASN A 148 8.10 -8.12 3.79
C ASN A 148 7.34 -8.86 4.90
N GLN A 149 6.02 -9.00 4.77
CA GLN A 149 5.22 -9.82 5.70
C GLN A 149 5.64 -11.29 5.63
N ALA A 150 5.85 -11.83 4.43
CA ALA A 150 6.30 -13.20 4.26
C ALA A 150 7.63 -13.46 4.98
N GLN A 151 8.60 -12.55 4.85
CA GLN A 151 9.89 -12.67 5.53
C GLN A 151 9.76 -12.73 7.06
N VAL A 152 8.85 -11.95 7.65
CA VAL A 152 8.54 -12.02 9.09
C VAL A 152 8.00 -13.40 9.47
N HIS A 153 7.09 -13.95 8.68
CA HIS A 153 6.53 -15.28 8.93
C HIS A 153 7.55 -16.41 8.72
N ILE A 154 8.51 -16.25 7.81
CA ILE A 154 9.64 -17.18 7.64
C ILE A 154 10.48 -17.22 8.93
N GLN A 155 10.82 -16.06 9.50
CA GLN A 155 11.58 -16.00 10.76
C GLN A 155 10.80 -16.60 11.94
N ALA A 156 9.48 -16.45 11.94
CA ALA A 156 8.59 -17.08 12.91
C ALA A 156 8.34 -18.58 12.66
N LYS A 157 8.97 -19.19 11.64
CA LYS A 157 8.75 -20.58 11.20
C LYS A 157 7.29 -20.91 10.83
N GLN A 158 6.53 -19.88 10.45
CA GLN A 158 5.14 -19.97 10.01
C GLN A 158 5.08 -20.11 8.48
N TYR A 159 5.58 -21.24 7.98
CA TYR A 159 5.87 -21.45 6.55
C TYR A 159 4.63 -21.44 5.63
N GLU A 160 3.48 -21.92 6.09
CA GLU A 160 2.25 -21.90 5.30
C GLU A 160 1.76 -20.46 5.05
N ILE A 161 1.76 -19.64 6.09
CA ILE A 161 1.38 -18.22 6.01
C ILE A 161 2.41 -17.47 5.14
N ALA A 162 3.70 -17.69 5.39
CA ALA A 162 4.77 -17.11 4.57
C ALA A 162 4.60 -17.44 3.08
N ASN A 163 4.30 -18.69 2.76
CA ASN A 163 4.14 -19.12 1.38
C ASN A 163 2.93 -18.48 0.69
N SER A 164 1.80 -18.38 1.39
CA SER A 164 0.61 -17.69 0.86
C SER A 164 0.90 -16.22 0.55
N LEU A 165 1.64 -15.54 1.43
CA LEU A 165 2.07 -14.16 1.23
C LEU A 165 3.08 -14.03 0.07
N LEU A 166 4.02 -14.96 -0.08
CA LEU A 166 4.95 -14.97 -1.21
C LEU A 166 4.21 -15.14 -2.55
N ILE A 167 3.22 -16.03 -2.62
CA ILE A 167 2.42 -16.21 -3.84
C ILE A 167 1.69 -14.92 -4.21
N GLN A 168 1.08 -14.23 -3.24
CA GLN A 168 0.45 -12.92 -3.46
C GLN A 168 1.47 -11.88 -3.94
N SER A 169 2.63 -11.81 -3.28
CA SER A 169 3.72 -10.92 -3.66
C SER A 169 4.20 -11.16 -5.10
N ILE A 170 4.40 -12.42 -5.49
CA ILE A 170 4.82 -12.82 -6.85
C ILE A 170 3.82 -12.30 -7.90
N GLN A 171 2.52 -12.58 -7.72
CA GLN A 171 1.50 -12.17 -8.67
C GLN A 171 1.46 -10.65 -8.83
N ILE A 172 1.57 -9.92 -7.73
CA ILE A 172 1.48 -8.45 -7.76
C ILE A 172 2.77 -7.85 -8.34
N PHE A 173 3.95 -8.43 -8.09
CA PHE A 173 5.17 -8.01 -8.78
C PHE A 173 5.08 -8.22 -10.29
N GLN A 174 4.51 -9.34 -10.75
CA GLN A 174 4.29 -9.56 -12.18
C GLN A 174 3.39 -8.48 -12.78
N ASN A 175 2.26 -8.17 -12.12
CA ASN A 175 1.38 -7.08 -12.55
C ASN A 175 2.08 -5.71 -12.55
N SER A 176 2.94 -5.45 -11.55
CA SER A 176 3.73 -4.22 -11.47
C SER A 176 4.73 -4.10 -12.63
N ILE A 177 5.43 -5.20 -12.95
CA ILE A 177 6.35 -5.27 -14.08
C ILE A 177 5.62 -5.05 -15.41
N GLU A 178 4.46 -5.69 -15.60
CA GLU A 178 3.62 -5.47 -16.79
C GLU A 178 3.18 -4.00 -16.91
N CYS A 179 2.77 -3.38 -15.80
CA CYS A 179 2.44 -1.95 -15.76
C CYS A 179 3.63 -1.08 -16.18
N PHE A 180 4.82 -1.31 -15.61
CA PHE A 180 6.01 -0.55 -15.98
C PHE A 180 6.39 -0.74 -17.45
N ASN A 181 6.35 -1.96 -17.96
CA ASN A 181 6.61 -2.22 -19.37
C ASN A 181 5.61 -1.50 -20.27
N GLY A 182 4.33 -1.44 -19.90
CA GLY A 182 3.32 -0.66 -20.64
C GLY A 182 3.52 0.85 -20.54
N PHE A 183 4.14 1.34 -19.46
CA PHE A 183 4.45 2.76 -19.28
C PHE A 183 5.72 3.20 -20.05
N LEU A 184 6.71 2.32 -20.18
CA LEU A 184 8.00 2.59 -20.79
C LEU A 184 8.03 2.42 -22.32
N ASN A 185 7.06 1.71 -22.88
CA ASN A 185 6.89 1.51 -24.32
C ASN A 185 5.88 2.51 -24.91
#